data_AF-A0A1V5FTD3-F1
#
_entry.id   AF-A0A1V5FTD3-F1
#
_cell.length_a   1.000
_cell.length_b   1.000
_cell.length_c   1.000
_cell.angle_alpha   90.00
_cell.angle_beta   90.00
_cell.angle_gamma   90.00
#
_symmetry.space_group_name_H-M   'P 1'
#
loop_
_entity.id
_entity.type
_entity.pdbx_description
1 polymer ?
#
loop_
_entity_poly.entity_id
_entity_poly.type
_entity_poly.pdbx_seq_one_letter_code
_entity_poly.pdbx_strand_id
1 'polypeptide(L)'
;MNRACKLVGALLVFGSLTAASWGQQVALLAKKYENRLNEKAHEIYKAGVEQFDKINYDAAILSFYQAMKADPQHIKLRFLVADLAHRRGKMTAGAKTVEYYTMAKEALSGLISRTDLRSEDRRRAETHLEEIERDTGNISFRDSRRDVTGKQIIKEIVAEREKFTGLRPLGLESPASEEATGAAGAAGATGGTTAGQAGRGQGQGRGQGNQGGAGGNPAASSRYM
;
A
#
# COMPACT_ATOMS: atom_id res chain seq x y z
N MET A 1 -66.69 -0.29 -26.09
CA MET A 1 -66.28 -1.02 -24.87
C MET A 1 -65.06 -1.85 -25.24
N ASN A 2 -63.87 -1.52 -24.75
CA ASN A 2 -62.71 -2.41 -24.64
C ASN A 2 -61.64 -1.68 -23.83
N ARG A 3 -61.53 -2.02 -22.54
CA ARG A 3 -60.53 -1.48 -21.61
C ARG A 3 -59.24 -2.28 -21.76
N ALA A 4 -58.21 -1.67 -22.33
CA ALA A 4 -56.85 -2.19 -22.29
C ALA A 4 -56.22 -1.82 -20.94
N CYS A 5 -56.17 -2.78 -20.02
CA CYS A 5 -55.43 -2.68 -18.76
C CYS A 5 -53.93 -2.58 -19.06
N LYS A 6 -53.36 -1.38 -18.83
CA LYS A 6 -51.92 -1.16 -18.77
C LYS A 6 -51.38 -1.73 -17.46
N LEU A 7 -50.68 -2.85 -17.54
CA LEU A 7 -50.00 -3.49 -16.42
C LEU A 7 -48.65 -2.79 -16.24
N VAL A 8 -48.62 -1.82 -15.34
CA VAL A 8 -47.40 -1.13 -14.90
C VAL A 8 -46.67 -2.07 -13.94
N GLY A 9 -45.71 -2.83 -14.47
CA GLY A 9 -44.81 -3.67 -13.67
C GLY A 9 -43.85 -2.80 -12.86
N ALA A 10 -44.08 -2.72 -11.56
CA ALA A 10 -43.19 -2.08 -10.60
C ALA A 10 -41.87 -2.85 -10.52
N LEU A 11 -40.81 -2.25 -11.07
CA LEU A 11 -39.43 -2.73 -10.94
C LEU A 11 -38.94 -2.40 -9.52
N LEU A 12 -39.19 -3.31 -8.58
CA LEU A 12 -38.58 -3.30 -7.25
C LEU A 12 -37.07 -3.58 -7.40
N VAL A 13 -36.30 -2.51 -7.56
CA VAL A 13 -34.84 -2.53 -7.45
C VAL A 13 -34.51 -2.85 -5.99
N PHE A 14 -34.29 -4.14 -5.71
CA PHE A 14 -33.61 -4.61 -4.51
C PHE A 14 -32.16 -4.11 -4.54
N GLY A 15 -31.96 -2.87 -4.10
CA GLY A 15 -30.66 -2.34 -3.74
C GLY A 15 -30.20 -3.03 -2.47
N SER A 16 -29.51 -4.15 -2.60
CA SER A 16 -28.86 -4.84 -1.48
C SER A 16 -27.90 -3.85 -0.82
N LEU A 17 -28.24 -3.39 0.38
CA LEU A 17 -27.31 -2.71 1.28
C LEU A 17 -26.17 -3.68 1.58
N THR A 18 -25.08 -3.58 0.81
CA THR A 18 -23.80 -4.09 1.24
C THR A 18 -23.36 -3.17 2.37
N ALA A 19 -23.71 -3.55 3.60
CA ALA A 19 -23.21 -2.90 4.80
C ALA A 19 -21.70 -2.85 4.68
N ALA A 20 -21.18 -1.63 4.51
CA ALA A 20 -19.79 -1.32 4.42
C ALA A 20 -19.09 -1.83 5.69
N SER A 21 -18.49 -3.03 5.63
CA SER A 21 -17.63 -3.60 6.67
C SER A 21 -16.27 -2.89 6.79
N TRP A 22 -16.24 -1.60 6.45
CA TRP A 22 -15.06 -0.73 6.34
C TRP A 22 -14.60 -0.33 7.74
N GLY A 23 -14.14 -1.33 8.48
CA GLY A 23 -13.75 -1.19 9.87
C GLY A 23 -13.34 -2.49 10.53
N GLN A 24 -13.13 -3.59 9.77
CA GLN A 24 -12.50 -4.77 10.34
C GLN A 24 -11.08 -4.42 10.77
N GLN A 25 -10.94 -4.01 12.04
CA GLN A 25 -9.67 -3.96 12.74
C GLN A 25 -8.96 -5.30 12.54
N VAL A 26 -7.74 -5.26 12.04
CA VAL A 26 -6.92 -6.47 11.98
C VAL A 26 -6.57 -6.80 13.43
N ALA A 27 -7.20 -7.84 13.95
CA ALA A 27 -6.92 -8.30 15.29
C ALA A 27 -5.47 -8.80 15.35
N LEU A 28 -4.68 -8.20 16.23
CA LEU A 28 -3.38 -8.75 16.62
C LEU A 28 -3.56 -10.16 17.21
N LEU A 29 -2.45 -10.90 17.41
CA LEU A 29 -2.53 -12.23 17.99
C LEU A 29 -3.15 -12.14 19.38
N ALA A 30 -4.18 -12.95 19.63
CA ALA A 30 -4.69 -13.10 20.98
C ALA A 30 -3.57 -13.63 21.89
N LYS A 31 -3.54 -13.18 23.15
CA LYS A 31 -2.51 -13.53 24.15
C LYS A 31 -2.21 -15.03 24.24
N LYS A 32 -3.23 -15.88 24.06
CA LYS A 32 -3.08 -17.36 24.04
C LYS A 32 -2.20 -17.89 22.90
N TYR A 33 -2.19 -17.21 21.76
CA TYR A 33 -1.35 -17.55 20.61
C TYR A 33 0.02 -16.86 20.72
N GLU A 34 0.05 -15.64 21.24
CA GLU A 34 1.31 -14.94 21.52
C GLU A 34 2.22 -15.76 22.44
N ASN A 35 1.67 -16.33 23.53
CA ASN A 35 2.42 -17.19 24.46
C ASN A 35 2.93 -18.50 23.85
N ARG A 36 2.50 -18.85 22.63
CA ARG A 36 2.95 -20.06 21.91
C ARG A 36 4.06 -19.77 20.90
N LEU A 37 4.43 -18.51 20.73
CA LEU A 37 5.57 -18.13 19.90
C LEU A 37 6.86 -18.61 20.56
N ASN A 38 7.84 -18.97 19.73
CA ASN A 38 9.20 -19.11 20.24
C ASN A 38 9.76 -17.76 20.73
N GLU A 39 10.75 -17.81 21.62
CA GLU A 39 11.30 -16.62 22.29
C GLU A 39 11.78 -15.56 21.30
N LYS A 40 12.55 -15.98 20.28
CA LYS A 40 13.06 -15.09 19.23
C LYS A 40 11.93 -14.43 18.42
N ALA A 41 10.91 -15.19 18.04
CA ALA A 41 9.77 -14.66 17.31
C ALA A 41 8.91 -13.74 18.19
N HIS A 42 8.83 -14.00 19.50
CA HIS A 42 8.09 -13.17 20.45
C HIS A 42 8.68 -11.76 20.56
N GLU A 43 10.00 -11.65 20.67
CA GLU A 43 10.69 -10.35 20.69
C GLU A 43 10.46 -9.55 19.40
N ILE A 44 10.63 -10.21 18.25
CA ILE A 44 10.40 -9.57 16.93
C ILE A 44 8.92 -9.20 16.76
N TYR A 45 8.00 -10.05 17.24
CA TYR A 45 6.57 -9.79 17.21
C TYR A 45 6.21 -8.54 18.02
N LYS A 46 6.77 -8.38 19.23
CA LYS A 46 6.58 -7.17 20.06
C LYS A 46 7.07 -5.91 19.37
N ALA A 47 8.22 -5.96 18.70
CA ALA A 47 8.70 -4.84 17.89
C ALA A 47 7.71 -4.48 16.77
N GLY A 48 7.10 -5.49 16.14
CA GLY A 48 6.02 -5.28 15.16
C GLY A 48 4.78 -4.61 15.76
N VAL A 49 4.36 -5.02 16.96
CA VAL A 49 3.25 -4.38 17.69
C VAL A 49 3.56 -2.91 18.00
N GLU A 50 4.75 -2.60 18.49
CA GLU A 50 5.16 -1.23 18.79
C GLU A 50 5.14 -0.33 17.53
N GLN A 51 5.60 -0.84 16.38
CA GLN A 51 5.51 -0.12 15.11
C GLN A 51 4.06 0.06 14.65
N PHE A 52 3.21 -0.94 14.91
CA PHE A 52 1.79 -0.88 14.58
C PHE A 52 1.07 0.19 15.39
N ASP A 53 1.37 0.30 16.69
CA ASP A 53 0.83 1.33 17.59
C ASP A 53 1.28 2.75 17.17
N LYS A 54 2.47 2.87 16.60
CA LYS A 54 2.99 4.11 15.99
C LYS A 54 2.43 4.40 14.59
N ILE A 55 1.47 3.60 14.10
CA ILE A 55 0.87 3.73 12.76
C ILE A 55 1.92 3.50 11.63
N ASN A 56 3.08 2.93 11.97
CA ASN A 56 4.13 2.59 11.01
C ASN A 56 3.88 1.20 10.42
N TYR A 57 2.83 1.08 9.62
CA TYR A 57 2.37 -0.20 9.07
C TYR A 57 3.42 -0.91 8.21
N ASP A 58 4.25 -0.17 7.49
CA ASP A 58 5.29 -0.76 6.63
C ASP A 58 6.34 -1.49 7.48
N ALA A 59 6.83 -0.84 8.54
CA ALA A 59 7.77 -1.44 9.47
C ALA A 59 7.13 -2.57 10.29
N ALA A 60 5.89 -2.38 10.74
CA ALA A 60 5.16 -3.40 11.50
C ALA A 60 5.00 -4.70 10.71
N ILE A 61 4.58 -4.62 9.44
CA ILE A 61 4.45 -5.79 8.56
C ILE A 61 5.78 -6.50 8.38
N LEU A 62 6.87 -5.75 8.19
CA LEU A 62 8.20 -6.33 8.05
C LEU A 62 8.62 -7.08 9.32
N SER A 63 8.39 -6.50 10.51
CA SER A 63 8.66 -7.17 11.79
C SER A 63 7.80 -8.43 11.96
N PHE A 64 6.50 -8.37 11.68
CA PHE A 64 5.65 -9.57 11.74
C PHE A 64 6.09 -10.66 10.77
N TYR A 65 6.52 -10.28 9.56
CA TYR A 65 7.06 -11.21 8.59
C TYR A 65 8.39 -11.83 9.07
N GLN A 66 9.27 -11.07 9.71
CA GLN A 66 10.48 -11.61 10.35
C GLN A 66 10.16 -12.56 11.50
N ALA A 67 9.16 -12.23 12.34
CA ALA A 67 8.69 -13.12 13.40
C ALA A 67 8.16 -14.44 12.83
N MET A 68 7.43 -14.38 11.71
CA MET A 68 6.95 -15.57 11.00
C MET A 68 8.09 -16.43 10.47
N LYS A 69 9.20 -15.82 10.01
CA LYS A 69 10.40 -16.56 9.60
C LYS A 69 11.11 -17.21 10.77
N ALA A 70 11.10 -16.55 11.93
CA ALA A 70 11.67 -17.09 13.16
C ALA A 70 10.83 -18.25 13.71
N ASP A 71 9.51 -18.22 13.58
CA ASP A 71 8.59 -19.30 13.95
C ASP A 71 7.74 -19.78 12.76
N PRO A 72 8.31 -20.62 11.88
CA PRO A 72 7.62 -21.07 10.68
C PRO A 72 6.45 -22.00 10.96
N GLN A 73 6.32 -22.53 12.18
CA GLN A 73 5.25 -23.46 12.57
C GLN A 73 4.01 -22.75 13.12
N HIS A 74 4.09 -21.43 13.37
CA HIS A 74 3.00 -20.70 13.99
C HIS A 74 1.88 -20.30 13.01
N ILE A 75 0.82 -21.10 12.96
CA ILE A 75 -0.28 -20.96 11.99
C ILE A 75 -0.94 -19.57 12.04
N LYS A 76 -1.29 -19.09 13.23
CA LYS A 76 -2.01 -17.81 13.37
C LYS A 76 -1.15 -16.59 13.00
N LEU A 77 0.17 -16.69 13.15
CA LEU A 77 1.08 -15.60 12.78
C LEU A 77 1.19 -15.50 11.25
N ARG A 78 1.23 -16.63 10.54
CA ARG A 78 1.20 -16.66 9.07
C ARG A 78 -0.08 -16.03 8.51
N PHE A 79 -1.24 -16.36 9.08
CA PHE A 79 -2.49 -15.71 8.69
C PHE A 79 -2.47 -14.20 8.95
N LEU A 80 -1.97 -13.76 10.12
CA LEU A 80 -1.83 -12.34 10.43
C LEU A 80 -0.96 -11.61 9.40
N VAL A 81 0.20 -12.17 9.07
CA VAL A 81 1.12 -11.60 8.06
C VAL A 81 0.46 -11.55 6.69
N ALA A 82 -0.21 -12.63 6.27
CA ALA A 82 -0.93 -12.68 5.00
C ALA A 82 -2.03 -11.60 4.92
N ASP A 83 -2.85 -11.48 5.97
CA ASP A 83 -3.93 -10.49 6.06
C ASP A 83 -3.39 -9.05 5.99
N LEU A 84 -2.37 -8.73 6.80
CA LEU A 84 -1.80 -7.39 6.85
C LEU A 84 -1.10 -7.01 5.53
N ALA A 85 -0.27 -7.91 5.01
CA ALA A 85 0.45 -7.67 3.77
C ALA A 85 -0.52 -7.56 2.58
N HIS A 86 -1.53 -8.44 2.48
CA HIS A 86 -2.55 -8.35 1.44
C HIS A 86 -3.29 -6.99 1.52
N ARG A 87 -3.78 -6.59 2.70
CA ARG A 87 -4.45 -5.29 2.87
C ARG A 87 -3.56 -4.11 2.50
N ARG A 88 -2.28 -4.15 2.90
CA ARG A 88 -1.33 -3.08 2.56
C ARG A 88 -1.07 -3.03 1.05
N GLY A 89 -0.88 -4.17 0.40
CA GLY A 89 -0.73 -4.28 -1.05
C GLY A 89 -1.95 -3.74 -1.81
N LYS A 90 -3.17 -3.85 -1.26
CA LYS A 90 -4.37 -3.21 -1.83
C LYS A 90 -4.30 -1.69 -1.79
N MET A 91 -3.62 -1.09 -0.81
CA MET A 91 -3.52 0.36 -0.63
C MET A 91 -2.31 0.99 -1.33
N THR A 92 -1.24 0.23 -1.57
CA THR A 92 -0.04 0.72 -2.25
C THR A 92 -0.13 0.61 -3.78
N ALA A 93 0.80 1.23 -4.50
CA ALA A 93 0.95 1.16 -5.95
C ALA A 93 2.39 0.79 -6.34
N GLY A 94 2.59 0.30 -7.57
CA GLY A 94 3.91 0.00 -8.11
C GLY A 94 4.65 -1.14 -7.40
N ALA A 95 5.97 -1.02 -7.28
CA ALA A 95 6.85 -2.09 -6.78
C ALA A 95 6.50 -2.55 -5.35
N LYS A 96 6.14 -1.62 -4.46
CA LYS A 96 5.76 -1.93 -3.07
C LYS A 96 4.57 -2.90 -2.99
N THR A 97 3.60 -2.78 -3.91
CA THR A 97 2.47 -3.71 -3.98
C THR A 97 2.92 -5.13 -4.22
N VAL A 98 3.89 -5.32 -5.12
CA VAL A 98 4.42 -6.63 -5.48
C VAL A 98 5.14 -7.25 -4.28
N GLU A 99 5.91 -6.45 -3.54
CA GLU A 99 6.57 -6.91 -2.31
C GLU A 99 5.56 -7.43 -1.28
N TYR A 100 4.51 -6.65 -0.98
CA TYR A 100 3.49 -7.06 -0.01
C TYR A 100 2.72 -8.31 -0.45
N TYR A 101 2.34 -8.42 -1.72
CA TYR A 101 1.68 -9.63 -2.21
C TYR A 101 2.61 -10.84 -2.20
N THR A 102 3.92 -10.65 -2.42
CA THR A 102 4.90 -11.72 -2.30
C THR A 102 4.99 -12.23 -0.87
N MET A 103 5.06 -11.34 0.12
CA MET A 103 5.04 -11.72 1.53
C MET A 103 3.76 -12.47 1.91
N ALA A 104 2.60 -12.02 1.42
CA ALA A 104 1.31 -12.65 1.69
C ALA A 104 1.22 -14.06 1.06
N LYS A 105 1.64 -14.21 -0.20
CA LYS A 105 1.69 -15.50 -0.90
C LYS A 105 2.60 -16.48 -0.19
N GLU A 106 3.78 -16.04 0.23
CA GLU A 106 4.72 -16.91 0.93
C GLU A 106 4.20 -17.37 2.30
N ALA A 107 3.54 -16.49 3.04
CA ALA A 107 2.93 -16.83 4.32
C ALA A 107 1.92 -17.97 4.17
N LEU A 108 1.05 -17.90 3.15
CA LEU A 108 -0.01 -18.88 2.87
C LEU A 108 0.50 -20.15 2.19
N SER A 109 1.39 -20.05 1.20
CA SER A 109 1.94 -21.24 0.53
C SER A 109 2.69 -22.12 1.53
N GLY A 110 3.46 -21.51 2.44
CA GLY A 110 4.11 -22.24 3.53
C GLY A 110 3.14 -22.88 4.54
N LEU A 111 1.89 -22.39 4.66
CA LEU A 111 0.84 -23.11 5.41
C LEU A 111 0.33 -24.31 4.62
N ILE A 112 0.00 -24.12 3.34
CA ILE A 112 -0.60 -25.16 2.48
C ILE A 112 0.35 -26.35 2.30
N SER A 113 1.66 -26.11 2.23
CA SER A 113 2.67 -27.18 2.12
C SER A 113 2.75 -28.09 3.35
N ARG A 114 2.15 -27.73 4.48
CA ARG A 114 2.16 -28.57 5.69
C ARG A 114 1.15 -29.69 5.59
N THR A 115 1.52 -30.91 5.99
CA THR A 115 0.61 -32.08 6.00
C THR A 115 -0.26 -32.15 7.26
N ASP A 116 0.18 -31.54 8.36
CA ASP A 116 -0.50 -31.55 9.67
C ASP A 116 -1.56 -30.44 9.84
N LEU A 117 -1.81 -29.65 8.80
CA LEU A 117 -2.77 -28.55 8.84
C LEU A 117 -4.22 -29.07 8.84
N ARG A 118 -5.05 -28.54 9.73
CA ARG A 118 -6.50 -28.83 9.77
C ARG A 118 -7.13 -28.49 8.43
N SER A 119 -8.06 -29.32 7.95
CA SER A 119 -8.73 -29.13 6.66
C SER A 119 -9.41 -27.77 6.52
N GLU A 120 -9.99 -27.25 7.60
CA GLU A 120 -10.59 -25.91 7.64
C GLU A 120 -9.56 -24.78 7.43
N ASP A 121 -8.43 -24.84 8.15
CA ASP A 121 -7.36 -23.86 8.02
C ASP A 121 -6.71 -23.94 6.63
N ARG A 122 -6.55 -25.15 6.07
CA ARG A 122 -6.08 -25.36 4.69
C ARG A 122 -7.01 -24.70 3.67
N ARG A 123 -8.31 -25.00 3.74
CA ARG A 123 -9.32 -24.42 2.83
C ARG A 123 -9.30 -22.89 2.92
N ARG A 124 -9.22 -22.34 4.13
CA ARG A 124 -9.12 -20.89 4.35
C ARG A 124 -7.87 -20.31 3.69
N ALA A 125 -6.71 -20.95 3.85
CA ALA A 125 -5.45 -20.50 3.24
C ALA A 125 -5.51 -20.56 1.71
N GLU A 126 -6.09 -21.61 1.13
CA GLU A 126 -6.28 -21.75 -0.31
C GLU A 126 -7.20 -20.66 -0.88
N THR A 127 -8.36 -20.43 -0.24
CA THR A 127 -9.28 -19.36 -0.66
C THR A 127 -8.61 -17.99 -0.61
N HIS A 128 -7.84 -17.72 0.45
CA HIS A 128 -7.16 -16.44 0.60
C HIS A 128 -6.00 -16.26 -0.38
N LEU A 129 -5.30 -17.34 -0.71
CA LEU A 129 -4.24 -17.35 -1.72
C LEU A 129 -4.82 -17.06 -3.11
N GLU A 130 -5.93 -17.70 -3.47
CA GLU A 130 -6.63 -17.44 -4.74
C GLU A 130 -7.06 -15.97 -4.86
N GLU A 131 -7.57 -15.37 -3.77
CA GLU A 131 -7.91 -13.94 -3.75
C GLU A 131 -6.68 -13.05 -4.00
N ILE A 132 -5.56 -13.34 -3.33
CA ILE A 132 -4.31 -12.59 -3.52
C ILE A 132 -3.78 -12.74 -4.94
N GLU A 133 -3.89 -13.93 -5.55
CA GLU A 133 -3.47 -14.16 -6.94
C GLU A 133 -4.33 -13.38 -7.92
N ARG A 134 -5.65 -13.38 -7.73
CA ARG A 134 -6.58 -12.56 -8.50
C ARG A 134 -6.24 -11.07 -8.39
N ASP A 135 -5.98 -10.58 -7.18
CA ASP A 135 -5.61 -9.18 -6.95
C ASP A 135 -4.22 -8.85 -7.52
N THR A 136 -3.29 -9.81 -7.54
CA THR A 136 -1.97 -9.67 -8.18
C THR A 136 -2.10 -9.52 -9.69
N GLY A 137 -2.97 -10.30 -10.34
CA GLY A 137 -3.22 -10.19 -11.78
C GLY A 137 -3.83 -8.84 -12.18
N ASN A 138 -4.48 -8.15 -11.24
CA ASN A 138 -5.16 -6.88 -11.46
C ASN A 138 -4.33 -5.64 -11.10
N ILE A 139 -3.06 -5.77 -10.70
CA ILE A 139 -2.22 -4.64 -10.25
C ILE A 139 -2.14 -3.56 -11.33
N SER A 140 -1.77 -3.91 -12.56
CA SER A 140 -1.58 -2.93 -13.65
C SER A 140 -2.86 -2.18 -13.98
N PHE A 141 -4.00 -2.87 -13.97
CA PHE A 141 -5.31 -2.26 -14.20
C PHE A 141 -5.68 -1.29 -13.07
N ARG A 142 -5.48 -1.71 -11.81
CA ARG A 142 -5.76 -0.87 -10.64
C ARG A 142 -4.89 0.38 -10.62
N ASP A 143 -3.61 0.25 -10.90
CA ASP A 143 -2.66 1.36 -10.88
C ASP A 143 -2.96 2.34 -12.03
N SER A 144 -3.31 1.83 -13.23
CA SER A 144 -3.80 2.67 -14.34
C SER A 144 -5.09 3.43 -13.97
N ARG A 145 -6.06 2.75 -13.36
CA ARG A 145 -7.30 3.39 -12.91
C ARG A 145 -7.02 4.49 -11.88
N ARG A 146 -6.10 4.27 -10.94
CA ARG A 146 -5.70 5.29 -9.94
C ARG A 146 -5.06 6.50 -10.60
N ASP A 147 -4.20 6.32 -11.59
CA ASP A 147 -3.58 7.42 -12.31
C ASP A 147 -4.62 8.25 -13.07
N VAL A 148 -5.53 7.60 -13.81
CA VAL A 148 -6.61 8.27 -14.55
C VAL A 148 -7.55 9.02 -13.60
N THR A 149 -8.04 8.36 -12.54
CA THR A 149 -8.94 9.00 -11.56
C THR A 149 -8.24 10.11 -10.79
N GLY A 150 -6.97 9.92 -10.40
CA GLY A 150 -6.19 10.94 -9.70
C GLY A 150 -6.00 12.19 -10.55
N LYS A 151 -5.65 12.04 -11.83
CA LYS A 151 -5.55 13.17 -12.79
C LYS A 151 -6.88 13.90 -12.97
N GLN A 152 -7.99 13.16 -13.03
CA GLN A 152 -9.32 13.74 -13.17
C GLN A 152 -9.68 14.59 -11.93
N ILE A 153 -9.45 14.08 -10.72
CA ILE A 153 -9.71 14.82 -9.47
C ILE A 153 -8.85 16.09 -9.41
N ILE A 154 -7.57 16.01 -9.77
CA ILE A 154 -6.69 17.19 -9.80
C ILE A 154 -7.23 18.24 -10.77
N LYS A 155 -7.65 17.83 -11.97
CA LYS A 155 -8.23 18.74 -12.98
C LYS A 155 -9.48 19.44 -12.47
N GLU A 156 -10.36 18.71 -11.78
CA GLU A 156 -11.58 19.26 -11.18
C GLU A 156 -11.26 20.27 -10.08
N ILE A 157 -10.34 19.94 -9.17
CA ILE A 157 -9.89 20.86 -8.10
C ILE A 157 -9.26 22.13 -8.68
N VAL A 158 -8.45 22.02 -9.73
CA VAL A 158 -7.85 23.19 -10.40
C VAL A 158 -8.94 24.07 -11.02
N ALA A 159 -9.88 23.47 -11.74
CA ALA A 159 -11.00 24.21 -12.33
C ALA A 159 -11.91 24.86 -11.27
N GLU A 160 -12.12 24.22 -10.12
CA GLU A 160 -12.80 24.84 -8.98
C GLU A 160 -12.01 26.03 -8.43
N ARG A 161 -10.70 25.87 -8.20
CA ARG A 161 -9.83 26.95 -7.70
C ARG A 161 -9.82 28.18 -8.61
N GLU A 162 -9.84 27.99 -9.93
CA GLU A 162 -9.92 29.09 -10.90
C GLU A 162 -11.26 29.84 -10.83
N LYS A 163 -12.36 29.12 -10.56
CA LYS A 163 -13.68 29.72 -10.34
C LYS A 163 -13.77 30.46 -9.00
N PHE A 164 -13.07 29.98 -7.98
CA PHE A 164 -12.97 30.60 -6.65
C PHE A 164 -11.90 31.72 -6.60
N THR A 165 -11.97 32.68 -7.52
CA THR A 165 -11.20 33.93 -7.44
C THR A 165 -11.88 34.89 -6.45
N GLY A 166 -11.53 34.80 -5.16
CA GLY A 166 -12.03 35.75 -4.14
C GLY A 166 -12.08 35.26 -2.71
N LEU A 167 -11.89 33.96 -2.45
CA LEU A 167 -11.79 33.46 -1.08
C LEU A 167 -10.37 33.68 -0.55
N ARG A 168 -10.21 34.69 0.30
CA ARG A 168 -9.04 34.78 1.19
C ARG A 168 -8.99 33.50 2.04
N PRO A 169 -7.81 32.88 2.24
CA PRO A 169 -7.69 31.76 3.17
C PRO A 169 -8.23 32.19 4.53
N LEU A 170 -9.26 31.50 5.03
CA LEU A 170 -9.82 31.74 6.35
C LEU A 170 -8.70 31.65 7.40
N GLY A 171 -8.33 32.79 8.00
CA GLY A 171 -7.43 32.84 9.16
C GLY A 171 -5.94 33.07 8.88
N LEU A 172 -5.51 33.32 7.64
CA LEU A 172 -4.22 33.96 7.38
C LEU A 172 -4.49 35.43 7.13
N GLU A 173 -4.51 36.24 8.20
CA GLU A 173 -4.32 37.67 8.05
C GLU A 173 -3.02 37.84 7.23
N SER A 174 -3.14 38.41 6.04
CA SER A 174 -1.95 38.85 5.31
C SER A 174 -1.13 39.66 6.31
N PRO A 175 0.15 39.31 6.55
CA PRO A 175 0.98 40.16 7.38
C PRO A 175 0.83 41.55 6.78
N ALA A 176 0.30 42.48 7.58
CA ALA A 176 0.18 43.85 7.18
C ALA A 176 1.52 44.22 6.56
N SER A 177 1.48 44.69 5.33
CA SER A 177 2.64 45.26 4.66
C SER A 177 3.08 46.44 5.51
N GLU A 178 3.90 46.19 6.53
CA GLU A 178 4.72 47.18 7.17
C GLU A 178 5.67 47.67 6.07
N GLU A 179 5.30 48.81 5.48
CA GLU A 179 6.22 49.72 4.83
C GLU A 179 7.29 50.11 5.84
N ALA A 180 8.28 49.24 6.04
CA ALA A 180 9.53 49.57 6.69
C ALA A 180 10.34 50.42 5.70
N THR A 181 9.99 51.71 5.69
CA THR A 181 10.86 52.81 5.25
C THR A 181 12.22 52.66 5.92
N GLY A 182 13.27 52.79 5.11
CA GLY A 182 14.62 52.44 5.50
C GLY A 182 15.21 53.26 6.65
N ALA A 183 16.18 52.66 7.33
CA ALA A 183 17.28 53.39 7.94
C ALA A 183 18.54 52.53 7.83
N ALA A 184 19.50 53.03 7.07
CA ALA A 184 20.85 52.52 7.01
C ALA A 184 21.50 52.59 8.40
N GLY A 185 22.08 51.48 8.85
CA GLY A 185 22.85 51.40 10.09
C GLY A 185 23.99 50.41 9.93
N ALA A 186 25.13 50.90 9.44
CA ALA A 186 26.39 50.18 9.40
C ALA A 186 27.09 50.24 10.77
N ALA A 187 27.40 49.08 11.34
CA ALA A 187 28.50 48.76 12.28
C ALA A 187 28.18 47.35 12.84
N GLY A 188 28.98 46.31 12.68
CA GLY A 188 30.40 46.21 12.97
C GLY A 188 30.59 45.32 14.20
N ALA A 189 30.76 44.00 14.00
CA ALA A 189 31.29 43.02 14.97
C ALA A 189 31.43 41.67 14.22
N THR A 190 32.58 41.30 13.68
CA THR A 190 33.83 40.86 14.33
C THR A 190 33.63 39.62 15.22
N GLY A 191 34.06 38.45 14.70
CA GLY A 191 34.57 37.34 15.50
C GLY A 191 33.72 36.06 15.51
N GLY A 192 34.26 34.95 14.97
CA GLY A 192 33.70 33.62 15.24
C GLY A 192 33.99 32.52 14.20
N THR A 193 35.27 32.25 13.93
CA THR A 193 35.78 31.06 13.23
C THR A 193 35.45 29.74 13.94
N THR A 194 34.99 28.72 13.19
CA THR A 194 35.52 27.31 13.08
C THR A 194 34.45 26.46 12.35
N ALA A 195 34.66 25.98 11.11
CA ALA A 195 35.51 24.86 10.66
C ALA A 195 34.70 23.53 10.51
N GLY A 196 34.74 22.98 9.29
CA GLY A 196 34.23 21.66 8.85
C GLY A 196 33.17 21.77 7.74
N GLN A 197 33.46 22.00 6.44
CA GLN A 197 34.34 21.30 5.49
C GLN A 197 34.27 19.77 5.61
N ALA A 198 34.07 18.93 4.60
CA ALA A 198 33.57 18.98 3.23
C ALA A 198 33.42 17.50 2.82
N GLY A 199 32.49 17.18 1.91
CA GLY A 199 32.36 15.82 1.37
C GLY A 199 31.56 15.75 0.08
N ARG A 200 31.98 16.53 -0.94
CA ARG A 200 31.55 16.34 -2.34
C ARG A 200 32.39 15.24 -2.97
N GLY A 201 31.78 14.08 -3.22
CA GLY A 201 32.33 13.05 -4.11
C GLY A 201 31.73 13.19 -5.51
N GLN A 202 32.46 13.85 -6.41
CA GLN A 202 32.29 13.71 -7.85
C GLN A 202 32.89 12.37 -8.28
N GLY A 203 32.11 11.54 -8.97
CA GLY A 203 32.57 10.33 -9.64
C GLY A 203 31.94 10.23 -11.02
N GLN A 204 32.58 10.86 -12.01
CA GLN A 204 32.37 10.60 -13.43
C GLN A 204 32.92 9.21 -13.78
N GLY A 205 32.09 8.37 -14.39
CA GLY A 205 32.50 7.11 -15.00
C GLY A 205 31.61 6.78 -16.18
N ARG A 206 32.06 7.16 -17.38
CA ARG A 206 31.48 6.82 -18.68
C ARG A 206 31.50 5.31 -18.89
N GLY A 207 30.40 4.76 -19.41
CA GLY A 207 30.31 3.40 -19.93
C GLY A 207 29.27 3.34 -21.04
N GLN A 208 29.72 3.60 -22.26
CA GLN A 208 28.97 3.65 -23.50
C GLN A 208 29.13 2.30 -24.24
N GLY A 209 28.04 1.69 -24.67
CA GLY A 209 27.98 0.49 -25.52
C GLY A 209 26.57 -0.08 -25.45
N ASN A 210 25.64 0.19 -26.38
CA ASN A 210 25.59 -0.07 -27.81
C ASN A 210 25.56 -1.57 -28.18
N GLN A 211 24.66 -1.88 -29.14
CA GLN A 211 24.30 -3.16 -29.77
C GLN A 211 23.23 -3.96 -28.99
N GLY A 212 22.03 -4.24 -29.50
CA GLY A 212 21.62 -4.45 -30.89
C GLY A 212 21.42 -5.95 -31.12
N GLY A 213 20.18 -6.39 -31.35
CA GLY A 213 19.85 -7.79 -31.64
C GLY A 213 18.39 -8.09 -31.30
N ALA A 214 17.44 -7.82 -32.20
CA ALA A 214 17.04 -8.69 -33.30
C ALA A 214 16.25 -9.93 -32.83
N GLY A 215 14.96 -9.93 -33.16
CA GLY A 215 14.25 -11.05 -33.80
C GLY A 215 14.22 -12.38 -33.07
N GLY A 216 13.05 -12.73 -32.53
CA GLY A 216 12.77 -14.10 -32.11
C GLY A 216 11.31 -14.32 -31.76
N ASN A 217 10.45 -14.34 -32.78
CA ASN A 217 9.10 -14.88 -32.70
C ASN A 217 9.16 -16.35 -33.12
N PRO A 218 9.17 -17.35 -32.22
CA PRO A 218 8.91 -18.71 -32.61
C PRO A 218 7.40 -18.94 -32.73
N ALA A 219 7.02 -19.15 -33.98
CA ALA A 219 5.74 -19.64 -34.43
C ALA A 219 5.25 -20.86 -33.66
N ALA A 220 3.93 -20.99 -33.67
CA ALA A 220 3.17 -22.18 -33.37
C ALA A 220 3.78 -23.48 -33.95
N SER A 221 3.85 -24.50 -33.11
CA SER A 221 3.78 -25.93 -33.46
C SER A 221 2.76 -26.51 -32.49
N SER A 222 1.54 -26.88 -32.90
CA SER A 222 1.16 -27.99 -33.77
C SER A 222 1.76 -29.33 -33.34
N ARG A 223 0.86 -30.28 -33.10
CA ARG A 223 1.02 -31.71 -32.77
C ARG A 223 1.31 -32.05 -31.32
N TYR A 224 0.33 -32.64 -30.64
CA TYR A 224 0.22 -34.09 -30.37
C TYR A 224 -1.29 -34.40 -30.32
N MET A 225 -1.79 -35.21 -31.26
CA MET A 225 -2.33 -36.57 -31.03
C MET A 225 -3.45 -36.62 -29.99
#